data_AF-A0A4Q8AH35-F1
#
_entry.id   AF-A0A4Q8AH35-F1
#
_cell.length_a   1.000
_cell.length_b   1.000
_cell.length_c   1.000
_cell.angle_alpha   90.00
_cell.angle_beta   90.00
_cell.angle_gamma   90.00
#
_symmetry.space_group_name_H-M   'P 1'
#
loop_
_entity.id
_entity.type
_entity.pdbx_description
1 polymer ?
#
loop_
_entity_poly.entity_id
_entity_poly.type
_entity_poly.pdbx_seq_one_letter_code
_entity_poly.pdbx_strand_id
1 'polypeptide(L)' 'MSDKPLPIVKDTTGLSRGYRFQWRLQYLGFSIFGPADQLPFRSPFEKLKRERALRVLRAHETNGTEAPQDVVDASREL' A
#
# COMPACT_ATOMS: atom_id res chain seq x y z
N MET A 1 -16.43 -7.83 -3.58
CA MET A 1 -14.97 -7.74 -3.74
C MET A 1 -14.71 -6.99 -5.02
N SER A 2 -13.96 -5.89 -4.96
CA SER A 2 -13.63 -5.11 -6.15
C SER A 2 -12.51 -5.86 -6.88
N ASP A 3 -12.73 -6.27 -8.13
CA ASP A 3 -11.67 -6.86 -8.97
C ASP A 3 -10.62 -5.83 -9.42
N LYS A 4 -10.76 -4.58 -8.97
CA LYS A 4 -9.85 -3.50 -9.30
C LYS A 4 -8.63 -3.53 -8.39
N PRO A 5 -7.40 -3.43 -8.93
CA PRO A 5 -6.19 -3.35 -8.12
C PRO A 5 -6.21 -2.05 -7.29
N LEU A 6 -5.70 -2.11 -6.05
CA LEU A 6 -5.64 -0.93 -5.19
C LEU A 6 -4.73 0.13 -5.82
N PRO A 7 -5.09 1.42 -5.67
CA PRO A 7 -4.20 2.49 -6.05
C PRO A 7 -2.92 2.46 -5.20
N ILE A 8 -1.80 2.84 -5.80
CA ILE A 8 -0.58 3.08 -5.05
C ILE A 8 -0.74 4.41 -4.33
N VAL A 9 -0.91 4.37 -3.01
CA VAL A 9 -0.91 5.55 -2.14
C VAL A 9 0.34 6.39 -2.45
N LYS A 10 0.15 7.62 -2.94
CA LYS A 10 1.27 8.52 -3.26
C LYS A 10 1.80 9.23 -2.01
N ASP A 11 0.93 9.39 -1.02
CA ASP A 11 1.28 10.05 0.21
C ASP A 11 2.42 9.32 0.96
N THR A 12 3.20 10.12 1.68
CA THR A 12 4.40 9.71 2.40
C THR A 12 4.42 10.19 3.85
N THR A 13 3.31 10.76 4.35
CA THR A 13 3.14 11.16 5.75
C THR A 13 3.56 10.04 6.69
N GLY A 14 4.49 10.35 7.61
CA GLY A 14 5.04 9.40 8.58
C GLY A 14 5.87 8.24 8.02
N LEU A 15 6.15 8.21 6.71
CA LEU A 15 7.00 7.18 6.11
C LEU A 15 8.46 7.63 6.07
N SER A 16 9.34 6.86 6.73
CA SER A 16 10.79 7.11 6.68
C SER A 16 11.37 6.88 5.27
N ARG A 17 12.48 7.57 4.95
CA ARG A 17 13.19 7.38 3.66
C ARG A 17 13.61 5.91 3.47
N GLY A 18 14.08 5.25 4.53
CA GLY A 18 14.45 3.83 4.51
C GLY A 18 13.25 2.92 4.22
N TYR A 19 12.10 3.18 4.86
CA TYR A 19 10.87 2.43 4.56
C TYR A 19 10.46 2.59 3.10
N ARG A 20 10.49 3.82 2.57
CA ARG A 20 10.13 4.11 1.17
C ARG A 20 11.03 3.37 0.17
N PHE A 21 12.32 3.29 0.46
CA PHE A 21 13.28 2.56 -0.37
C PHE A 21 13.01 1.05 -0.34
N GLN A 22 12.89 0.48 0.86
CA GLN A 22 12.62 -0.95 1.03
C GLN A 22 11.28 -1.36 0.40
N TRP A 23 10.26 -0.52 0.53
CA TRP A 23 8.95 -0.74 -0.10
C TRP A 23 9.06 -0.79 -1.63
N ARG A 24 9.84 0.12 -2.23
CA ARG A 24 10.11 0.12 -3.67
C ARG A 24 10.87 -1.12 -4.12
N LEU A 25 11.85 -1.58 -3.35
CA LEU A 25 12.57 -2.82 -3.64
C LEU A 25 11.64 -4.04 -3.60
N GLN A 26 10.77 -4.15 -2.61
CA GLN A 26 9.79 -5.24 -2.55
C GLN A 26 8.80 -5.18 -3.72
N TYR A 27 8.29 -4.00 -4.03
CA TYR A 27 7.39 -3.81 -5.17
C TYR A 27 8.05 -4.21 -6.49
N LEU A 28 9.31 -3.80 -6.70
CA LEU A 28 10.07 -4.17 -7.89
C LEU A 28 10.40 -5.67 -7.92
N GLY A 29 10.76 -6.25 -6.76
CA GLY A 29 11.00 -7.68 -6.61
C GLY A 29 9.78 -8.50 -6.98
N PHE A 30 8.59 -8.13 -6.50
CA PHE A 30 7.35 -8.76 -6.92
C PHE A 30 7.03 -8.52 -8.39
N SER A 31 7.44 -7.40 -8.99
CA SER A 31 7.25 -7.12 -10.42
C SER A 31 8.15 -7.97 -11.32
N ILE A 32 9.34 -8.35 -10.87
CA ILE A 32 10.31 -9.12 -11.64
C ILE A 32 10.12 -10.63 -11.39
N PHE A 33 9.84 -11.02 -10.15
CA PHE A 33 9.72 -12.41 -9.70
C PHE A 33 8.28 -12.81 -9.34
N GLY A 34 7.28 -12.02 -9.76
CA GLY A 34 5.89 -12.27 -9.44
C GLY A 34 5.37 -13.56 -10.07
N PRO A 35 4.61 -14.39 -9.36
CA PRO A 35 3.98 -15.57 -9.95
C PRO A 35 2.98 -15.10 -11.01
N ALA A 36 3.14 -15.57 -12.25
CA ALA A 36 2.37 -15.13 -13.41
C ALA A 36 0.84 -15.37 -13.29
N ASP A 37 0.37 -16.15 -12.31
CA ASP A 37 -1.02 -16.60 -12.17
C ASP A 37 -1.53 -16.55 -10.72
N GLN A 38 -1.58 -15.38 -10.08
CA GLN A 38 -2.32 -15.23 -8.83
C GLN A 38 -3.45 -14.20 -8.95
N LEU A 39 -4.67 -14.66 -8.64
CA LEU A 39 -5.87 -13.84 -8.46
C LEU A 39 -5.57 -12.61 -7.58
N PRO A 40 -6.15 -11.42 -7.86
CA PRO A 40 -5.83 -10.16 -7.19
C PRO A 40 -5.86 -10.25 -5.65
N PHE A 41 -6.83 -11.00 -5.12
CA PHE A 41 -7.03 -11.25 -3.68
C PHE A 41 -5.86 -11.99 -2.99
N ARG A 42 -5.07 -12.77 -3.74
CA ARG A 42 -3.90 -13.49 -3.22
C ARG A 42 -2.58 -12.83 -3.60
N SER A 43 -2.63 -11.70 -4.30
CA SER A 43 -1.41 -11.09 -4.83
C SER A 43 -0.59 -10.42 -3.70
N PRO A 44 0.73 -10.63 -3.67
CA PRO A 44 1.60 -9.99 -2.69
C PRO A 44 1.64 -8.46 -2.86
N PHE A 45 1.28 -7.95 -4.04
CA PHE A 45 1.19 -6.52 -4.34
C PHE A 45 0.09 -5.81 -3.59
N GLU A 46 -1.13 -6.37 -3.59
CA GLU A 46 -2.26 -5.72 -2.93
C GLU A 46 -2.05 -5.67 -1.41
N LYS A 47 -1.48 -6.74 -0.84
CA LYS A 47 -1.02 -6.73 0.56
C LYS A 47 -0.01 -5.61 0.83
N LEU A 48 1.01 -5.46 -0.03
CA LEU A 48 2.06 -4.45 0.11
C LEU A 48 1.52 -3.00 0.00
N LYS A 49 0.55 -2.77 -0.89
CA LYS A 49 -0.13 -1.47 -1.04
C LYS A 49 -0.98 -1.14 0.18
N ARG A 50 -1.75 -2.11 0.68
CA ARG A 50 -2.57 -1.97 1.88
C ARG A 50 -1.74 -1.69 3.13
N GLU A 51 -0.64 -2.41 3.33
CA GLU A 51 0.26 -2.16 4.46
C GLU A 51 0.83 -0.74 4.45
N ARG A 52 1.12 -0.21 3.26
CA ARG A 52 1.54 1.19 3.11
C ARG A 52 0.41 2.15 3.44
N ALA A 53 -0.81 1.90 2.97
CA ALA A 53 -1.98 2.72 3.30
C ALA A 53 -2.23 2.76 4.81
N LEU A 54 -2.18 1.61 5.50
CA LEU A 54 -2.34 1.53 6.95
C LEU A 54 -1.27 2.32 7.72
N ARG A 55 -0.02 2.32 7.25
CA ARG A 55 1.05 3.12 7.89
C ARG A 55 0.83 4.61 7.73
N VAL A 56 0.42 5.05 6.54
CA VAL A 56 0.09 6.45 6.27
C VAL A 56 -1.12 6.88 7.10
N LEU A 57 -2.17 6.08 7.13
CA LEU A 57 -3.35 6.34 7.95
C LEU A 57 -3.00 6.54 9.43
N ARG A 58 -2.22 5.62 10.02
CA ARG A 58 -1.76 5.74 11.41
C ARG A 58 -0.91 6.98 11.66
N ALA A 59 -0.09 7.37 10.69
CA ALA A 59 0.68 8.59 10.80
C ALA A 59 -0.20 9.84 10.83
N HIS A 60 -1.25 9.89 10.00
CA HIS A 60 -2.26 10.94 10.04
C HIS A 60 -3.02 10.97 11.37
N GLU A 61 -3.46 9.81 11.86
CA GLU A 61 -4.11 9.68 13.17
C GLU A 61 -3.21 10.20 14.31
N THR A 62 -1.91 9.88 14.27
CA THR A 62 -0.94 10.31 15.29
C THR A 62 -0.67 11.81 15.22
N ASN A 63 -0.66 12.39 14.02
CA ASN A 63 -0.45 13.82 13.81
C ASN A 63 -1.74 14.64 13.98
N GLY A 64 -2.89 13.99 14.19
CA GLY A 64 -4.20 14.64 14.26
C GLY A 64 -4.63 15.28 12.94
N THR A 65 -4.11 14.80 11.80
CA THR A 65 -4.44 15.31 10.47
C THR A 65 -5.37 14.36 9.73
N GLU A 66 -6.16 14.88 8.80
CA GLU A 66 -7.06 14.07 7.98
C GLU A 66 -6.27 13.30 6.91
N ALA A 67 -6.51 11.99 6.82
CA ALA A 67 -5.88 11.15 5.81
C ALA A 67 -6.58 11.31 4.45
N PRO A 68 -5.82 11.35 3.34
CA PRO A 68 -6.40 11.37 2.00
C PRO A 68 -7.38 10.21 1.73
N GLN A 69 -8.41 10.45 0.92
CA GLN A 69 -9.46 9.46 0.65
C GLN A 69 -8.91 8.15 0.05
N ASP A 70 -7.90 8.22 -0.82
CA ASP A 70 -7.25 7.04 -1.41
C ASP A 70 -6.53 6.17 -0.37
N VAL A 71 -6.01 6.77 0.71
CA VAL A 71 -5.43 6.05 1.85
C VAL A 71 -6.52 5.31 2.63
N VAL A 72 -7.64 6.00 2.88
CA VAL A 72 -8.77 5.42 3.61
C VAL A 72 -9.35 4.25 2.84
N ASP A 73 -9.60 4.41 1.55
CA ASP A 73 -10.16 3.38 0.68
C ASP A 73 -9.23 2.16 0.60
N ALA A 74 -7.93 2.39 0.36
CA ALA A 74 -6.95 1.32 0.27
C ALA A 74 -6.69 0.58 1.60
N SER A 75 -6.98 1.21 2.73
CA SER A 75 -6.88 0.56 4.04
C SER A 75 -8.06 -0.38 4.34
N ARG A 76 -9.24 -0.08 3.77
CA ARG A 76 -10.52 -0.74 4.06
C ARG A 76 -10.82 -1.96 3.20
N GLU A 77 -10.30 -2.05 1.98
CA GLU A 77 -10.60 -3.18 1.09
C GLU A 77 -9.97 -4.51 1.56
N LEU A 78 -10.77 -5.60 1.49
CA LEU A 78 -10.47 -7.00 1.80
C LEU A 78 -10.85 -7.89 0.60
#